data_AF-A0A3D4NNW3-F1
#
_entry.id   AF-A0A3D4NNW3-F1
#
_cell.length_a   1.000
_cell.length_b   1.000
_cell.length_c   1.000
_cell.angle_alpha   90.00
_cell.angle_beta   90.00
_cell.angle_gamma   90.00
#
_symmetry.space_group_name_H-M   'P 1'
#
loop_
_entity.id
_entity.type
_entity.pdbx_description
1 polymer ?
#
loop_
_entity_poly.entity_id
_entity_poly.type
_entity_poly.pdbx_seq_one_letter_code
_entity_poly.pdbx_strand_id
1 'polypeptide(L)' 'MARSKTSLKWLQEHFNDPFVKMAQKDGYRSRASYKLLEIQERDRLIRPGMSVIDLGAAPGGWSQVTSRLIGGQGTLIA' A
#
# COMPACT_ATOMS: atom_id res chain seq x y z
N MET A 1 29.56 5.22 -2.52
CA MET A 1 28.91 4.90 -3.80
C MET A 1 28.42 6.19 -4.43
N ALA A 2 28.87 6.53 -5.64
CA ALA A 2 28.43 7.74 -6.33
C ALA A 2 26.96 7.57 -6.75
N ARG A 3 26.08 8.51 -6.35
CA ARG A 3 24.68 8.53 -6.80
C ARG A 3 24.63 8.73 -8.32
N SER A 4 24.03 7.79 -9.05
CA SER A 4 23.86 7.94 -10.51
C SER A 4 22.89 9.10 -10.79
N LYS A 5 23.13 9.88 -11.85
CA LYS A 5 22.20 10.98 -12.24
C LYS A 5 20.76 10.47 -12.48
N THR A 6 20.61 9.23 -12.93
CA THR A 6 19.31 8.54 -13.08
C THR A 6 18.57 8.38 -11.75
N SER A 7 19.30 8.17 -10.65
CA SER A 7 18.70 8.07 -9.30
C SER A 7 18.08 9.40 -8.83
N LEU A 8 18.63 10.54 -9.24
CA LEU A 8 18.10 11.86 -8.88
C LEU A 8 16.79 12.15 -9.60
N LYS A 9 16.72 11.85 -10.91
CA LYS A 9 15.49 12.02 -11.68
C LYS A 9 14.36 11.13 -11.16
N TRP A 10 14.66 9.85 -10.89
CA TRP A 10 13.70 8.91 -10.31
C TRP A 10 13.20 9.37 -8.94
N LEU A 11 14.09 9.86 -8.06
CA LEU A 11 13.70 10.40 -6.75
C LEU A 11 12.77 11.62 -6.92
N GLN A 12 13.10 12.52 -7.85
CA GLN A 12 12.27 13.69 -8.12
C GLN A 12 10.89 13.31 -8.65
N GLU A 13 10.81 12.34 -9.57
CA GLU A 13 9.54 11.77 -10.04
C GLU A 13 8.75 11.15 -8.88
N HIS A 14 9.41 10.37 -8.02
CA HIS A 14 8.77 9.76 -6.85
C HIS A 14 8.20 10.79 -5.88
N PHE A 15 8.96 11.84 -5.54
CA PHE A 15 8.49 12.90 -4.63
C PHE A 15 7.41 13.78 -5.25
N ASN A 16 7.38 13.90 -6.59
CA ASN A 16 6.36 14.66 -7.30
C ASN A 16 5.08 13.87 -7.57
N ASP A 17 5.11 12.55 -7.38
CA ASP A 17 3.95 11.69 -7.58
C ASP A 17 2.81 12.09 -6.63
N PRO A 18 1.62 12.45 -7.15
CA PRO A 18 0.51 12.92 -6.33
C PRO A 18 0.03 11.84 -5.35
N PHE A 19 0.09 10.56 -5.72
CA PHE A 19 -0.32 9.48 -4.83
C PHE A 19 0.69 9.22 -3.72
N VAL A 20 1.97 9.54 -3.92
CA VAL A 20 2.96 9.50 -2.82
C VAL A 20 2.62 10.58 -1.80
N LYS A 21 2.32 11.80 -2.24
CA LYS A 21 1.91 12.91 -1.36
C LYS A 21 0.59 12.61 -0.65
N MET A 22 -0.40 12.09 -1.37
CA MET A 22 -1.68 11.69 -0.77
C MET A 22 -1.47 10.58 0.25
N ALA A 23 -0.67 9.53 -0.05
CA ALA A 23 -0.43 8.45 0.89
C ALA A 23 0.20 8.95 2.19
N GLN A 24 1.16 9.88 2.10
CA GLN A 24 1.74 10.52 3.28
C GLN A 24 0.70 11.31 4.08
N LYS A 25 -0.13 12.11 3.40
CA LYS A 25 -1.20 12.90 4.03
C LYS A 25 -2.24 12.02 4.73
N ASP A 26 -2.61 10.91 4.11
CA ASP A 26 -3.65 9.99 4.60
C ASP A 26 -3.10 8.94 5.58
N GLY A 27 -1.80 8.95 5.86
CA GLY A 27 -1.15 8.00 6.78
C GLY A 27 -1.01 6.58 6.24
N TYR A 28 -0.98 6.41 4.91
CA TYR A 28 -0.69 5.14 4.25
C TYR A 28 0.81 4.89 4.10
N ARG A 29 1.23 3.63 4.29
CA ARG A 29 2.64 3.22 4.18
C ARG A 29 3.18 3.31 2.75
N SER A 30 2.31 3.24 1.74
CA SER A 30 2.69 3.45 0.35
C SER A 30 1.52 3.88 -0.51
N ARG A 31 1.82 4.48 -1.67
CA ARG A 31 0.81 4.80 -2.69
C ARG A 31 0.07 3.58 -3.24
N ALA A 32 0.61 2.36 -3.04
CA ALA A 32 -0.04 1.14 -3.52
C ALA A 32 -1.34 0.83 -2.76
N SER A 33 -1.52 1.39 -1.55
CA SER A 33 -2.76 1.25 -0.78
C SER A 33 -4.00 1.67 -1.58
N TYR A 34 -3.90 2.71 -2.40
CA TYR A 34 -5.03 3.18 -3.22
C TYR A 34 -5.52 2.13 -4.24
N LYS A 35 -4.61 1.32 -4.80
CA LYS A 35 -5.01 0.25 -5.72
C LYS A 35 -5.87 -0.79 -5.03
N LEU A 36 -5.49 -1.21 -3.82
CA LEU A 36 -6.25 -2.20 -3.08
C LEU A 36 -7.59 -1.61 -2.61
N LEU A 37 -7.63 -0.33 -2.21
CA LEU A 37 -8.87 0.35 -1.84
C LEU A 37 -9.86 0.41 -3.01
N GLU A 38 -9.40 0.77 -4.21
CA GLU A 38 -10.24 0.82 -5.41
C GLU A 38 -10.76 -0.57 -5.81
N ILE A 39 -9.90 -1.59 -5.81
CA ILE A 39 -10.31 -3.00 -6.03
C ILE A 39 -11.35 -3.42 -4.99
N GLN A 40 -11.12 -3.07 -3.73
CA GLN A 40 -12.05 -3.42 -2.65
C GLN A 40 -13.40 -2.71 -2.79
N GLU A 41 -13.41 -1.44 -3.18
CA GLU A 41 -14.65 -0.68 -3.42
C GLU A 41 -15.49 -1.31 -4.53
N ARG A 42 -14.84 -1.71 -5.63
CA ARG A 42 -15.48 -2.28 -6.81
C ARG A 42 -15.93 -3.73 -6.61
N ASP A 43 -15.03 -4.59 -6.14
CA ASP A 43 -15.22 -6.04 -6.18
C ASP A 43 -15.54 -6.65 -4.80
N ARG A 44 -15.34 -5.90 -3.70
CA ARG A 44 -15.57 -6.35 -2.32
C ARG A 44 -14.88 -7.69 -2.01
N LEU A 45 -13.64 -7.81 -2.47
CA LEU A 45 -12.84 -9.04 -2.43
C LEU A 45 -12.52 -9.50 -1.00
N ILE A 46 -12.13 -8.57 -0.13
CA ILE A 46 -11.75 -8.82 1.26
C ILE A 46 -12.97 -8.61 2.15
N ARG A 47 -13.25 -9.57 3.03
CA ARG A 47 -14.38 -9.52 3.98
C ARG A 47 -13.89 -9.67 5.42
N PRO A 48 -14.65 -9.17 6.41
CA PRO A 48 -14.34 -9.39 7.81
C PRO A 48 -14.17 -10.88 8.14
N GLY A 49 -13.19 -11.21 8.97
CA GLY A 49 -12.89 -12.58 9.42
C GLY A 49 -12.07 -13.44 8.46
N MET A 50 -11.66 -12.92 7.28
CA MET A 50 -10.85 -13.69 6.34
C MET A 50 -9.41 -13.90 6.82
N SER A 51 -8.83 -15.02 6.40
CA SER A 51 -7.39 -15.26 6.43
C SER A 51 -6.76 -14.83 5.10
N VAL A 52 -5.78 -13.93 5.15
CA VAL A 52 -5.13 -13.34 3.97
C VAL A 52 -3.61 -13.47 4.10
N ILE A 53 -2.95 -13.82 2.99
CA ILE A 53 -1.49 -13.82 2.86
C ILE A 53 -1.10 -12.71 1.88
N ASP A 54 -0.27 -11.76 2.33
CA ASP A 54 0.28 -10.66 1.52
C ASP A 54 1.72 -10.99 1.10
N LEU A 55 1.90 -11.39 -0.17
CA LEU A 55 3.20 -11.79 -0.67
C LEU A 55 3.98 -10.59 -1.19
N GLY A 56 5.18 -10.38 -0.63
CA GLY A 56 6.02 -9.23 -0.98
C GLY A 56 5.54 -7.94 -0.33
N ALA A 57 5.07 -8.02 0.91
CA ALA A 57 4.38 -6.96 1.61
C ALA A 57 5.15 -5.64 1.70
N ALA A 58 6.50 -5.63 1.66
CA ALA A 58 7.29 -4.41 1.79
C ALA A 58 6.88 -3.33 0.77
N PRO A 59 6.51 -2.10 1.19
CA PRO A 59 6.69 -1.51 2.53
C PRO A 59 5.51 -1.65 3.51
N GLY A 60 4.43 -2.35 3.14
CA GLY A 60 3.30 -2.75 4.00
C GLY A 60 1.98 -2.07 3.65
N GLY A 61 1.87 -1.44 2.47
CA GLY A 61 0.70 -0.64 2.10
C GLY A 61 -0.58 -1.46 1.93
N TRP A 62 -0.48 -2.65 1.34
CA TRP A 62 -1.62 -3.57 1.20
C TRP A 62 -1.95 -4.22 2.54
N SER A 63 -0.95 -4.73 3.25
CA SER A 63 -1.11 -5.27 4.62
C SER A 63 -1.85 -4.30 5.55
N GLN A 64 -1.49 -3.01 5.52
CA GLN A 64 -2.13 -1.97 6.32
C GLN A 64 -3.63 -1.85 5.99
N VAL A 65 -4.01 -1.84 4.71
CA VAL A 65 -5.41 -1.77 4.28
C VAL A 65 -6.14 -3.06 4.64
N THR A 66 -5.55 -4.22 4.31
CA THR A 66 -6.13 -5.55 4.58
C THR A 66 -6.43 -5.75 6.06
N SER A 67 -5.50 -5.37 6.96
CA SER A 67 -5.69 -5.51 8.42
C SER A 67 -6.95 -4.78 8.92
N ARG A 68 -7.27 -3.61 8.34
CA ARG A 68 -8.48 -2.84 8.67
C ARG A 68 -9.74 -3.51 8.15
N LEU A 69 -9.67 -4.12 6.96
CA LEU A 69 -10.82 -4.74 6.29
C LEU A 69 -11.23 -6.09 6.91
N ILE A 70 -10.26 -6.92 7.29
CA ILE A 70 -10.54 -8.24 7.89
C ILE A 70 -10.98 -8.12 9.36
N GLY A 71 -10.67 -7.02 10.04
CA GLY A 71 -11.06 -6.76 11.42
C GLY A 71 -10.41 -7.71 12.44
N GLY A 72 -10.87 -7.64 13.69
CA GLY A 72 -10.24 -8.34 14.83
C GLY A 72 -10.39 -9.86 14.88
N GLN A 73 -11.22 -10.45 14.00
CA GLN A 73 -11.40 -11.90 13.90
C GLN A 73 -10.67 -12.50 12.68
N GLY A 74 -10.07 -11.67 11.82
CA GLY A 74 -9.32 -12.12 10.65
C GLY A 74 -7.85 -12.41 10.99
N THR A 75 -7.18 -13.12 10.09
CA THR A 75 -5.73 -13.37 10.18
C THR A 75 -5.02 -12.80 8.97
N LEU A 76 -3.98 -12.00 9.18
CA LEU A 76 -3.12 -11.49 8.12
C LEU A 76 -1.70 -12.00 8.34
N ILE A 77 -1.13 -12.62 7.30
CA ILE A 77 0.28 -13.02 7.23
C ILE A 77 0.92 -12.19 6.12
N ALA A 78 1.97 -11.44 6.40
CA ALA A 78 2.58 -10.46 5.49
C ALA A 78 4.11 -10.48 5.59
#